data_AF-A0A9D8NEN0-F1
#
_entry.id   AF-A0A9D8NEN0-F1
#
_cell.length_a   1.000
_cell.length_b   1.000
_cell.length_c   1.000
_cell.angle_alpha   90.00
_cell.angle_beta   90.00
_cell.angle_gamma   90.00
#
_symmetry.space_group_name_H-M   'P 1'
#
loop_
_entity.id
_entity.type
_entity.pdbx_description
1 polymer ?
#
loop_
_entity_poly.entity_id
_entity_poly.type
_entity_poly.pdbx_seq_one_letter_code
_entity_poly.pdbx_strand_id
1 'polypeptide(L)' 'MDKNQIRETIARRAALELKDGDIVNLGIGLPTAIPNYLPAGVKVTLQSENGLVGMG' A
#
# COMPACT_ATOMS: atom_id res chain seq x y z
N MET A 1 14.82 -10.30 -14.12
CA MET A 1 14.22 -9.10 -13.49
C MET A 1 15.19 -8.57 -12.48
N ASP A 2 15.43 -7.26 -12.48
CA ASP A 2 16.21 -6.64 -11.41
C ASP A 2 15.39 -6.55 -10.10
N LYS A 3 16.07 -6.27 -8.98
CA LYS A 3 15.46 -6.22 -7.65
C LYS A 3 14.34 -5.17 -7.55
N ASN A 4 14.43 -4.07 -8.31
CA ASN A 4 13.43 -3.01 -8.28
C ASN A 4 12.17 -3.44 -9.03
N GLN A 5 12.32 -4.09 -10.19
CA GLN A 5 11.21 -4.70 -10.94
C GLN A 5 10.45 -5.74 -10.11
N ILE A 6 11.17 -6.56 -9.34
CA ILE A 6 10.55 -7.54 -8.43
C ILE A 6 9.73 -6.83 -7.35
N ARG A 7 10.30 -5.79 -6.73
CA ARG A 7 9.60 -4.99 -5.71
C ARG A 7 8.35 -4.32 -6.28
N GLU A 8 8.45 -3.69 -7.44
CA GLU A 8 7.30 -3.08 -8.11
C GLU A 8 6.20 -4.11 -8.39
N THR A 9 6.57 -5.28 -8.91
CA THR A 9 5.61 -6.36 -9.21
C THR A 9 4.85 -6.79 -7.96
N ILE A 10 5.54 -6.96 -6.83
CA ILE A 10 4.89 -7.34 -5.56
C ILE A 10 3.98 -6.21 -5.06
N ALA A 11 4.44 -4.95 -5.10
CA ALA A 11 3.64 -3.82 -4.64
C ALA A 11 2.34 -3.66 -5.46
N ARG A 12 2.44 -3.80 -6.79
CA ARG A 12 1.28 -3.77 -7.70
C ARG A 12 0.32 -4.91 -7.43
N ARG A 13 0.82 -6.13 -7.19
CA ARG A 13 -0.03 -7.27 -6.86
C ARG A 13 -0.76 -7.08 -5.53
N ALA A 14 -0.06 -6.57 -4.51
CA ALA A 14 -0.64 -6.33 -3.19
C ALA A 14 -1.67 -5.19 -3.22
N ALA A 15 -1.49 -4.18 -4.07
CA ALA A 15 -2.46 -3.09 -4.22
C ALA A 15 -3.85 -3.57 -4.67
N LEU A 16 -3.91 -4.70 -5.39
CA LEU A 16 -5.18 -5.30 -5.83
C LEU A 16 -5.96 -6.01 -4.71
N GLU A 17 -5.35 -6.25 -3.55
CA GLU A 17 -6.04 -6.81 -2.38
C GLU A 17 -6.81 -5.73 -1.60
N LEU A 18 -6.48 -4.45 -1.82
CA LEU A 18 -7.08 -3.33 -1.11
C LEU A 18 -8.36 -2.86 -1.79
N LYS A 19 -9.34 -2.49 -0.97
CA LYS A 19 -10.65 -1.98 -1.40
C LYS A 19 -10.83 -0.53 -0.97
N ASP A 20 -11.72 0.16 -1.66
CA ASP A 20 -12.05 1.55 -1.30
C ASP A 20 -12.62 1.60 0.13
N GLY A 21 -12.07 2.52 0.93
CA GLY A 21 -12.43 2.69 2.33
C GLY A 21 -11.66 1.82 3.33
N ASP A 22 -10.79 0.92 2.89
CA ASP A 22 -10.01 0.10 3.82
C ASP A 22 -9.12 0.96 4.73
N ILE A 23 -9.01 0.57 6.01
CA ILE A 23 -8.05 1.12 6.95
C ILE A 23 -6.95 0.07 7.12
N VAL A 24 -5.74 0.38 6.69
CA VAL A 24 -4.65 -0.60 6.61
C VAL A 24 -3.41 -0.12 7.34
N ASN A 25 -2.70 -1.06 7.95
CA ASN A 25 -1.36 -0.83 8.46
C ASN A 25 -0.34 -1.41 7.47
N LEU A 26 0.57 -0.57 7.00
CA LEU A 26 1.61 -0.95 6.04
C LEU A 26 2.98 -0.74 6.69
N GLY A 27 3.73 -1.84 6.81
CA GLY A 27 5.11 -1.79 7.31
C GLY A 27 6.05 -0.99 6.39
N ILE A 28 7.20 -0.59 6.92
CA ILE A 28 8.20 0.18 6.17
C ILE A 28 8.79 -0.58 4.98
N GLY A 29 9.17 0.14 3.92
CA GLY A 29 9.96 -0.39 2.81
C GLY A 29 9.13 -0.75 1.58
N LEU A 30 8.89 -2.04 1.34
CA LEU A 30 8.08 -2.46 0.19
C LEU A 30 6.59 -2.09 0.36
N PRO A 31 5.95 -2.31 1.54
CA PRO A 31 4.53 -2.05 1.69
C PRO A 31 4.17 -0.57 1.53
N THR A 32 5.06 0.36 1.89
CA THR A 32 4.85 1.81 1.67
C THR A 32 4.74 2.20 0.20
N ALA A 33 5.15 1.34 -0.73
CA ALA A 33 4.97 1.58 -2.17
C ALA A 33 3.59 1.12 -2.69
N ILE A 34 2.85 0.31 -1.93
CA ILE A 34 1.55 -0.24 -2.33
C ILE A 34 0.52 0.85 -2.69
N PRO A 35 0.35 1.93 -1.89
CA PRO A 35 -0.64 2.97 -2.19
C PRO A 35 -0.46 3.65 -3.56
N ASN A 36 0.76 3.67 -4.09
CA ASN A 36 1.06 4.28 -5.40
C ASN A 36 0.49 3.49 -6.59
N TYR A 37 0.05 2.25 -6.36
CA TYR A 37 -0.46 1.36 -7.39
C TYR A 37 -1.94 1.02 -7.21
N LEU A 38 -2.65 1.78 -6.36
CA LEU A 38 -4.08 1.59 -6.17
C LEU A 38 -4.84 1.80 -7.48
N PRO A 39 -5.85 0.95 -7.78
CA PRO A 39 -6.75 1.20 -8.89
C PRO A 39 -7.46 2.55 -8.75
N ALA A 40 -7.86 3.13 -9.88
CA ALA A 40 -8.64 4.36 -9.88
C ALA A 40 -9.93 4.18 -9.05
N GLY A 41 -10.20 5.15 -8.16
CA GLY A 41 -11.36 5.12 -7.28
C GLY A 41 -11.18 4.32 -5.98
N VAL A 42 -10.03 3.68 -5.77
CA VAL A 42 -9.70 3.04 -4.48
C VAL A 42 -8.88 4.01 -3.63
N LYS A 43 -9.42 4.39 -2.48
CA LYS A 43 -8.71 5.13 -1.43
C LYS A 43 -8.65 4.31 -0.17
N VAL A 44 -7.49 4.32 0.49
CA VAL A 44 -7.30 3.65 1.78
C VAL A 44 -6.80 4.66 2.81
N THR A 45 -7.07 4.40 4.08
CA THR A 45 -6.53 5.18 5.19
C THR A 45 -5.39 4.40 5.83
N LEU A 46 -4.20 5.01 5.94
CA LEU A 46 -3.09 4.35 6.64
C LEU A 46 -3.20 4.55 8.15
N GLN A 47 -3.05 3.44 8.86
CA GLN A 47 -2.92 3.36 10.31
C GLN A 47 -1.49 2.98 10.68
N SER A 48 -0.94 3.67 11.68
CA SER A 48 0.35 3.35 12.27
C SER A 48 0.16 2.65 13.61
N GLU A 49 0.98 1.64 13.88
CA GLU A 49 0.95 0.83 15.11
C GLU A 49 1.05 1.65 16.41
N ASN A 50 1.58 2.88 16.33
CA ASN A 50 1.68 3.82 17.44
C ASN A 50 0.38 4.60 17.72
N GLY A 51 -0.73 4.26 17.04
CA GLY A 51 -2.05 4.86 17.27
C GLY A 51 -2.38 6.05 16.37
N LEU A 52 -1.56 6.35 15.35
CA LEU A 52 -1.84 7.42 14.39
C LEU A 52 -2.65 6.91 13.20
N VAL A 53 -3.65 7.68 12.77
CA VAL A 53 -4.52 7.38 11.61
C VAL A 53 -4.51 8.60 10.67
N GLY A 54 -4.38 8.37 9.37
CA GLY A 54 -4.43 9.44 8.35
C GLY A 54 -3.07 9.87 7.79
N MET A 55 -2.04 9.01 7.89
CA MET A 55 -0.79 9.22 7.17
C MET A 55 -0.93 8.73 5.72
N GLY A 56 -1.64 9.45 4.85
CA GLY A 56 -1.87 9.00 3.47
C GLY A 56 -2.38 10.11 2.58
#